data_AF-A0A3L8BX38-F1
#
_entry.id   AF-A0A3L8BX38-F1
#
_cell.length_a   1.000
_cell.length_b   1.000
_cell.length_c   1.000
_cell.angle_alpha   90.00
_cell.angle_beta   90.00
_cell.angle_gamma   90.00
#
_symmetry.space_group_name_H-M   'P 1'
#
loop_
_entity.id
_entity.type
_entity.pdbx_description
1 polymer ?
#
loop_
_entity_poly.entity_id
_entity_poly.type
_entity_poly.pdbx_seq_one_letter_code
_entity_poly.pdbx_strand_id
1 'polypeptide(L)'
;VADGNLEAARQGLPRLLKEQHALEIAAAQRFYLHSLSQKIQRQEGGVVDRYASLSYSAAIGALNRANNVIAANTRDEAAIEQAKADAEFSFAVANAVAADMQNLTKMDRQELERWLILLQAKLFEIGRHIGASDVRDHKLMQQLQLLTDASATHNDNAQQVEQIAEASNPPDQPAIDASAPLTEEAAISQRMNQLEQTLGDQIKALSEQLRSMKSANKNAQATPAYEIPDTAPAPKRKALFGN
;
A
#
# COMPACT_ATOMS: atom_id res chain seq x y z
N VAL A 1 -6.46 32.05 37.35
CA VAL A 1 -7.74 32.78 37.44
C VAL A 1 -8.14 33.04 38.89
N ALA A 2 -7.85 32.11 39.82
CA ALA A 2 -8.14 32.25 41.25
C ALA A 2 -7.49 33.50 41.92
N ASP A 3 -6.36 34.02 41.42
CA ASP A 3 -5.68 35.19 41.97
C ASP A 3 -6.02 36.53 41.26
N GLY A 4 -7.09 36.59 40.46
CA GLY A 4 -7.51 37.82 39.78
C GLY A 4 -6.60 38.32 38.64
N ASN A 5 -5.50 37.61 38.35
CA ASN A 5 -4.54 38.00 37.32
C ASN A 5 -4.98 37.52 35.92
N LEU A 6 -5.92 38.27 35.32
CA LEU A 6 -6.48 38.00 33.99
C LEU A 6 -5.44 38.07 32.87
N GLU A 7 -4.44 38.94 32.98
CA GLU A 7 -3.39 39.08 31.98
C GLU A 7 -2.45 37.87 31.96
N ALA A 8 -2.06 37.36 33.12
CA ALA A 8 -1.30 36.10 33.20
C ALA A 8 -2.10 34.91 32.63
N ALA A 9 -3.42 34.88 32.86
CA ALA A 9 -4.29 33.85 32.28
C ALA A 9 -4.41 33.95 30.75
N ARG A 10 -4.50 35.17 30.20
CA ARG A 10 -4.51 35.42 28.75
C ARG A 10 -3.20 35.03 28.09
N GLN A 11 -2.06 35.32 28.72
CA GLN A 11 -0.75 34.95 28.22
C GLN A 11 -0.49 33.43 28.29
N GLY A 12 -1.08 32.73 29.26
CA GLY A 12 -0.97 31.27 29.41
C GLY A 12 -1.87 30.46 28.47
N LEU A 13 -2.98 31.03 28.00
CA LEU A 13 -3.98 30.32 27.19
C LEU A 13 -3.41 29.68 25.91
N PRO A 14 -2.56 30.34 25.10
CA PRO A 14 -1.98 29.72 23.91
C PRO A 14 -1.10 28.51 24.22
N ARG A 15 -0.41 28.53 25.37
CA ARG A 15 0.41 27.40 25.82
C ARG A 15 -0.48 26.23 26.25
N LEU A 16 -1.53 26.50 27.02
CA LEU A 16 -2.50 25.48 27.44
C LEU A 16 -3.14 24.79 26.23
N LEU A 17 -3.56 25.56 25.21
CA LEU A 17 -4.18 24.99 24.00
C LEU A 17 -3.21 24.07 23.23
N LYS A 18 -1.92 24.43 23.15
CA LYS A 18 -0.89 23.57 22.56
C LYS A 18 -0.69 22.29 23.36
N GLU A 19 -0.64 22.38 24.68
CA GLU A 19 -0.49 21.22 25.57
C GLU A 19 -1.70 20.29 25.49
N GLN A 20 -2.92 20.85 25.45
CA GLN A 20 -4.15 20.08 25.25
C GLN A 20 -4.14 19.36 23.90
N HIS A 21 -3.80 20.06 22.81
CA HIS A 21 -3.76 19.45 21.49
C HIS A 21 -2.70 18.35 21.39
N ALA A 22 -1.51 18.55 21.99
CA ALA A 22 -0.48 17.51 22.06
C ALA A 22 -0.96 16.28 22.83
N LEU A 23 -1.72 16.47 23.92
CA LEU A 23 -2.31 15.38 24.69
C LEU A 23 -3.38 14.63 23.88
N GLU A 24 -4.21 15.34 23.11
CA GLU A 24 -5.19 14.73 22.20
C GLU A 24 -4.50 13.84 21.16
N ILE A 25 -3.43 14.33 20.53
CA ILE A 25 -2.62 13.55 19.57
C ILE A 25 -2.05 12.31 20.26
N ALA A 26 -1.40 12.47 21.42
CA ALA A 26 -0.78 11.36 22.14
C ALA A 26 -1.81 10.32 22.59
N ALA A 27 -2.99 10.75 23.04
CA ALA A 27 -4.09 9.88 23.43
C ALA A 27 -4.63 9.10 22.21
N ALA A 28 -4.84 9.76 21.08
CA ALA A 28 -5.30 9.13 19.84
C ALA A 28 -4.26 8.12 19.32
N GLN A 29 -2.99 8.49 19.24
CA GLN A 29 -1.90 7.57 18.85
C GLN A 29 -1.84 6.35 19.77
N ARG A 30 -2.02 6.55 21.09
CA ARG A 30 -2.05 5.45 22.06
C ARG A 30 -3.29 4.57 21.91
N PHE A 31 -4.45 5.15 21.62
CA PHE A 31 -5.68 4.39 21.46
C PHE A 31 -5.66 3.54 20.19
N TYR A 32 -5.30 4.14 19.05
CA TYR A 32 -5.39 3.48 17.75
C TYR A 32 -4.15 2.66 17.39
N LEU A 33 -2.93 3.15 17.67
CA LEU A 33 -1.70 2.60 17.10
C LEU A 33 -0.80 1.88 18.10
N HIS A 34 -1.14 1.87 19.39
CA HIS A 34 -0.23 1.34 20.43
C HIS A 34 0.02 -0.15 20.29
N SER A 35 -1.01 -0.95 20.02
CA SER A 35 -0.88 -2.40 19.85
C SER A 35 0.01 -2.73 18.65
N LEU A 36 -0.20 -2.07 17.51
CA LEU A 36 0.59 -2.24 16.30
C LEU A 36 2.05 -1.79 16.51
N SER A 37 2.26 -0.65 17.16
CA SER A 37 3.59 -0.15 17.50
C SER A 37 4.35 -1.12 18.39
N GLN A 38 3.69 -1.73 19.37
CA GLN A 38 4.30 -2.77 20.21
C GLN A 38 4.68 -4.01 19.42
N LYS A 39 3.85 -4.47 18.47
CA LYS A 39 4.17 -5.62 17.62
C LYS A 39 5.41 -5.36 16.76
N ILE A 40 5.44 -4.20 16.11
CA ILE A 40 6.56 -3.76 15.26
C ILE A 40 7.86 -3.63 16.07
N GLN A 41 7.82 -3.08 17.29
CA GLN A 41 9.02 -2.88 18.09
C GLN A 41 9.51 -4.13 18.83
N ARG A 42 8.66 -5.16 19.00
CA ARG A 42 8.99 -6.39 19.76
C ARG A 42 9.53 -7.50 18.85
N GLN A 43 9.54 -8.74 19.36
CA GLN A 43 10.13 -9.93 18.73
C GLN A 43 9.77 -10.12 17.25
N GLU A 44 8.57 -9.72 16.82
CA GLU A 44 8.17 -9.80 15.41
C GLU A 44 9.04 -8.87 14.54
N GLY A 45 9.31 -7.64 14.96
CA GLY A 45 10.14 -6.69 14.21
C GLY A 45 11.57 -7.17 13.95
N GLY A 46 12.20 -7.82 14.93
CA GLY A 46 13.58 -8.31 14.77
C GLY A 46 13.72 -9.49 13.79
N VAL A 47 12.70 -10.35 13.70
CA VAL A 47 12.66 -11.44 12.72
C VAL A 47 12.29 -10.88 11.35
N VAL A 48 11.30 -9.99 11.29
CA VAL A 48 10.82 -9.38 10.04
C VAL A 48 11.89 -8.53 9.39
N ASP A 49 12.63 -7.71 10.15
CA ASP A 49 13.74 -6.93 9.64
C ASP A 49 14.86 -7.82 9.08
N ARG A 50 15.16 -8.94 9.74
CA ARG A 50 16.21 -9.88 9.31
C ARG A 50 15.90 -10.56 7.98
N TYR A 51 14.66 -11.01 7.79
CA TYR A 51 14.28 -11.82 6.62
C TYR A 51 13.56 -11.01 5.52
N ALA A 52 12.97 -9.87 5.85
CA ALA A 52 12.16 -9.05 4.96
C ALA A 52 12.33 -7.54 5.22
N SER A 53 13.58 -7.06 5.32
CA SER A 53 13.93 -5.66 5.60
C SER A 53 13.21 -4.63 4.72
N LEU A 54 13.05 -4.93 3.42
CA LEU A 54 12.34 -4.06 2.49
C LEU A 54 10.87 -3.90 2.90
N SER A 55 10.15 -5.01 3.10
CA SER A 55 8.75 -5.00 3.53
C SER A 55 8.60 -4.39 4.93
N TYR A 56 9.56 -4.63 5.83
CA TYR A 56 9.59 -4.04 7.15
C TYR A 56 9.68 -2.51 7.10
N SER A 57 10.56 -1.97 6.25
CA SER A 57 10.70 -0.53 6.05
C SER A 57 9.42 0.11 5.52
N ALA A 58 8.69 -0.59 4.64
CA ALA A 58 7.39 -0.16 4.14
C ALA A 58 6.33 -0.14 5.26
N ALA A 59 6.31 -1.15 6.13
CA ALA A 59 5.42 -1.20 7.29
C ALA A 59 5.69 -0.07 8.30
N ILE A 60 6.96 0.24 8.59
CA ILE A 60 7.33 1.41 9.41
C ILE A 60 6.86 2.70 8.75
N GLY A 61 7.03 2.82 7.42
CA GLY A 61 6.54 3.96 6.65
C GLY A 61 5.02 4.13 6.78
N ALA A 62 4.26 3.03 6.71
CA ALA A 62 2.81 3.05 6.89
C ALA A 62 2.40 3.48 8.31
N LEU A 63 3.08 2.97 9.35
CA LEU A 63 2.85 3.41 10.73
C LEU A 63 3.14 4.92 10.91
N ASN A 64 4.21 5.42 10.32
CA ASN A 64 4.55 6.85 10.36
C ASN A 64 3.49 7.70 9.64
N ARG A 65 2.93 7.21 8.52
CA ARG A 65 1.79 7.86 7.87
C ARG A 65 0.57 7.90 8.79
N ALA A 66 0.24 6.80 9.46
CA ALA A 66 -0.87 6.77 10.42
C ALA A 66 -0.67 7.76 11.57
N ASN A 67 0.54 7.86 12.12
CA ASN A 67 0.88 8.87 13.13
C ASN A 67 0.68 10.30 12.62
N ASN A 68 1.02 10.58 11.37
CA ASN A 68 0.85 11.90 10.75
C ASN A 68 -0.63 12.23 10.48
N VAL A 69 -1.44 11.24 10.07
CA VAL A 69 -2.89 11.42 9.91
C VAL A 69 -3.53 11.81 11.24
N ILE A 70 -3.18 11.11 12.33
CA ILE A 70 -3.66 11.45 13.69
C ILE A 70 -3.19 12.86 14.10
N ALA A 71 -1.93 13.20 13.83
CA ALA A 71 -1.37 14.51 14.17
C ALA A 71 -2.02 15.66 13.37
N ALA A 72 -2.47 15.40 12.15
CA ALA A 72 -3.14 16.39 11.31
C ALA A 72 -4.59 16.65 11.77
N ASN A 73 -5.35 15.60 12.09
CA ASN A 73 -6.70 15.72 12.61
C ASN A 73 -7.07 14.54 13.51
N THR A 74 -7.08 14.78 14.82
CA THR A 74 -7.42 13.77 15.84
C THR A 74 -8.89 13.37 15.85
N ARG A 75 -9.76 14.12 15.15
CA ARG A 75 -11.21 13.93 15.15
C ARG A 75 -11.73 13.25 13.88
N ASP A 76 -10.87 13.04 12.89
CA ASP A 76 -11.23 12.33 11.66
C ASP A 76 -11.06 10.82 11.85
N GLU A 77 -12.03 10.20 12.52
CA GLU A 77 -11.99 8.78 12.84
C GLU A 77 -11.88 7.88 11.60
N ALA A 78 -12.54 8.27 10.50
CA ALA A 78 -12.51 7.51 9.25
C ALA A 78 -11.09 7.48 8.64
N ALA A 79 -10.43 8.64 8.56
CA ALA A 79 -9.06 8.71 8.06
C ALA A 79 -8.07 7.97 8.99
N ILE A 80 -8.28 8.04 10.30
CA ILE A 80 -7.44 7.36 11.29
C ILE A 80 -7.58 5.84 11.18
N GLU A 81 -8.80 5.31 11.12
CA GLU A 81 -9.04 3.86 10.99
C GLU A 81 -8.54 3.33 9.65
N GLN A 82 -8.69 4.08 8.55
CA GLN A 82 -8.09 3.71 7.27
C GLN A 82 -6.56 3.65 7.35
N ALA A 83 -5.92 4.68 7.90
CA ALA A 83 -4.46 4.71 8.01
C ALA A 83 -3.92 3.62 8.96
N LYS A 84 -4.68 3.27 10.00
CA LYS A 84 -4.40 2.14 10.88
C LYS A 84 -4.50 0.82 10.11
N ALA A 85 -5.59 0.59 9.36
CA ALA A 85 -5.77 -0.62 8.56
C ALA A 85 -4.64 -0.80 7.53
N ASP A 86 -4.23 0.28 6.86
CA ASP A 86 -3.09 0.27 5.93
C ASP A 86 -1.78 -0.13 6.61
N ALA A 87 -1.55 0.37 7.83
CA ALA A 87 -0.37 0.03 8.62
C ALA A 87 -0.40 -1.42 9.12
N GLU A 88 -1.55 -1.90 9.58
CA GLU A 88 -1.76 -3.30 9.98
C GLU A 88 -1.54 -4.25 8.80
N PHE A 89 -2.11 -3.93 7.64
CA PHE A 89 -1.93 -4.70 6.41
C PHE A 89 -0.46 -4.73 5.98
N SER A 90 0.21 -3.58 5.95
CA SER A 90 1.62 -3.51 5.57
C SER A 90 2.50 -4.36 6.48
N PHE A 91 2.22 -4.37 7.78
CA PHE A 91 2.93 -5.20 8.74
C PHE A 91 2.61 -6.70 8.59
N ALA A 92 1.35 -7.05 8.27
CA ALA A 92 0.97 -8.43 7.99
C ALA A 92 1.69 -8.97 6.74
N VAL A 93 1.79 -8.16 5.67
CA VAL A 93 2.57 -8.48 4.47
C VAL A 93 4.04 -8.69 4.83
N ALA A 94 4.62 -7.80 5.63
CA ALA A 94 6.02 -7.95 6.05
C ALA A 94 6.27 -9.25 6.84
N ASN A 95 5.35 -9.63 7.73
CA ASN A 95 5.41 -10.91 8.46
C ASN A 95 5.30 -12.13 7.53
N ALA A 96 4.36 -12.12 6.60
CA ALA A 96 4.20 -13.22 5.64
C ALA A 96 5.47 -13.39 4.79
N VAL A 97 6.00 -12.29 4.24
CA VAL A 97 7.25 -12.31 3.47
C VAL A 97 8.43 -12.78 4.32
N ALA A 98 8.53 -12.35 5.57
CA ALA A 98 9.60 -12.79 6.46
C ALA A 98 9.53 -14.29 6.76
N ALA A 99 8.33 -14.82 6.99
CA ALA A 99 8.11 -16.25 7.20
C ALA A 99 8.48 -17.06 5.95
N ASP A 100 8.05 -16.61 4.76
CA ASP A 100 8.37 -17.26 3.49
C ASP A 100 9.88 -17.24 3.22
N MET A 101 10.52 -16.07 3.39
CA MET A 101 11.98 -15.93 3.26
C MET A 101 12.73 -16.81 4.25
N GLN A 102 12.28 -16.88 5.50
CA GLN A 102 12.87 -17.77 6.49
C GLN A 102 12.73 -19.24 6.08
N ASN A 103 11.60 -19.66 5.52
CA ASN A 103 11.40 -21.02 5.02
C ASN A 103 12.31 -21.31 3.83
N LEU A 104 12.38 -20.39 2.86
CA LEU A 104 13.27 -20.51 1.69
C LEU A 104 14.74 -20.64 2.09
N THR A 105 15.20 -19.93 3.13
CA THR A 105 16.60 -20.06 3.60
C THR A 105 16.94 -21.43 4.21
N LYS A 106 15.93 -22.20 4.61
CA LYS A 106 16.11 -23.53 5.22
C LYS A 106 15.95 -24.66 4.20
N MET A 107 15.37 -24.38 3.03
CA MET A 107 15.10 -25.38 2.00
C MET A 107 16.37 -25.80 1.29
N ASP A 108 16.47 -27.09 0.97
CA ASP A 108 17.51 -27.60 0.07
C ASP A 108 17.16 -27.36 -1.42
N ARG A 109 18.05 -27.78 -2.33
CA ARG A 109 17.85 -27.57 -3.76
C ARG A 109 16.62 -28.32 -4.31
N GLN A 110 16.34 -29.52 -3.82
CA GLN A 110 15.20 -30.33 -4.28
C GLN A 110 13.88 -29.74 -3.79
N GLU A 111 13.86 -29.26 -2.55
CA GLU A 111 12.72 -28.55 -1.96
C GLU A 111 12.43 -27.24 -2.69
N LEU A 112 13.47 -26.48 -3.05
CA LEU A 112 13.34 -25.26 -3.86
C LEU A 112 12.81 -25.55 -5.26
N GLU A 113 13.30 -26.60 -5.93
CA GLU A 113 12.79 -27.03 -7.24
C GLU A 113 11.31 -27.41 -7.15
N ARG A 114 10.93 -28.19 -6.13
CA ARG A 114 9.54 -28.57 -5.89
C ARG A 114 8.66 -27.36 -5.60
N TRP A 115 9.14 -26.41 -4.80
CA TRP A 115 8.42 -25.16 -4.51
C TRP A 115 8.18 -24.34 -5.78
N LEU A 116 9.18 -24.24 -6.66
CA LEU A 116 9.06 -23.52 -7.93
C LEU A 116 8.06 -24.20 -8.88
N ILE A 117 8.08 -25.53 -8.96
CA ILE A 117 7.11 -26.30 -9.76
C ILE A 117 5.68 -26.08 -9.24
N LEU A 118 5.48 -26.06 -7.91
CA LEU A 118 4.17 -25.79 -7.31
C LEU A 118 3.69 -24.36 -7.63
N LEU A 119 4.58 -23.37 -7.52
CA LEU A 119 4.26 -22.00 -7.87
C LEU A 119 3.84 -21.88 -9.34
N GLN A 120 4.56 -22.53 -10.24
CA GLN A 120 4.25 -22.58 -11.66
C GLN A 120 2.91 -23.27 -11.94
N ALA A 121 2.58 -24.35 -11.22
CA ALA A 121 1.27 -24.99 -11.32
C ALA A 121 0.13 -24.05 -10.89
N LYS A 122 0.34 -23.25 -9.83
CA LYS A 122 -0.63 -22.24 -9.40
C LYS A 122 -0.79 -21.10 -10.41
N LEU A 123 0.30 -20.62 -11.00
CA LEU A 123 0.22 -19.62 -12.08
C LEU A 123 -0.53 -20.15 -13.30
N PHE A 124 -0.36 -21.42 -13.64
CA PHE A 124 -1.12 -22.06 -14.71
C PHE A 124 -2.61 -22.18 -14.39
N GLU A 125 -2.98 -22.55 -13.15
CA GLU A 125 -4.38 -22.55 -12.72
C GLU A 125 -5.01 -21.14 -12.86
N ILE A 126 -4.30 -20.10 -12.41
CA ILE A 126 -4.73 -18.70 -12.57
C ILE A 126 -4.89 -18.35 -14.05
N GLY A 127 -3.90 -18.68 -14.87
CA GLY A 127 -3.94 -18.49 -16.32
C GLY A 127 -5.16 -19.14 -16.98
N ARG A 128 -5.53 -20.35 -16.55
CA ARG A 128 -6.70 -21.06 -17.05
C ARG A 128 -8.00 -20.34 -16.67
N HIS A 129 -8.08 -19.76 -15.48
CA HIS A 129 -9.26 -19.00 -15.05
C HIS A 129 -9.45 -17.70 -15.83
N ILE A 130 -8.36 -17.04 -16.26
CA ILE A 130 -8.41 -15.82 -17.08
C ILE A 130 -8.42 -16.09 -18.59
N GLY A 131 -8.49 -17.36 -19.01
CA GLY A 131 -8.47 -17.76 -20.42
C GLY A 131 -7.14 -17.52 -21.15
N ALA A 132 -6.04 -17.38 -20.41
CA ALA A 132 -4.71 -17.22 -20.99
C ALA A 132 -4.18 -18.52 -21.62
N SER A 133 -3.29 -18.39 -22.60
CA SER A 133 -2.54 -19.51 -23.15
C SER A 133 -1.62 -20.15 -22.09
N ASP A 134 -1.27 -21.42 -22.26
CA ASP A 134 -0.28 -22.07 -21.41
C ASP A 134 1.09 -21.39 -21.59
N VAL A 135 1.63 -20.83 -20.51
CA VAL A 135 2.92 -20.10 -20.48
C VAL A 135 4.00 -20.82 -19.67
N ARG A 136 3.76 -22.08 -19.27
CA ARG A 136 4.66 -22.83 -18.37
C ARG A 136 6.07 -23.07 -18.96
N ASP A 137 6.24 -22.94 -20.26
CA ASP A 137 7.52 -23.02 -20.97
C ASP A 137 8.43 -21.79 -20.78
N HIS A 138 7.90 -20.69 -20.21
CA HIS A 138 8.64 -19.45 -20.00
C HIS A 138 9.27 -19.37 -18.59
N LYS A 139 10.25 -18.47 -18.39
CA LYS A 139 10.79 -18.19 -17.04
C LYS A 139 9.70 -17.57 -16.15
N LEU A 140 9.72 -17.82 -14.84
CA LEU A 140 8.69 -17.39 -13.90
C LEU A 140 8.27 -15.90 -14.03
N MET A 141 9.24 -14.98 -14.09
CA MET A 141 8.95 -13.55 -14.26
C MET A 141 8.28 -13.21 -15.59
N GLN A 142 8.59 -13.96 -16.65
CA GLN A 142 7.93 -13.81 -17.95
C GLN A 142 6.52 -14.38 -17.90
N GLN A 143 6.29 -15.50 -17.21
CA GLN A 143 4.94 -16.04 -16.99
C GLN A 143 4.04 -15.01 -16.31
N LEU A 144 4.52 -14.37 -15.24
CA LEU A 144 3.79 -13.32 -14.53
C LEU A 144 3.45 -12.13 -15.44
N GLN A 145 4.38 -11.68 -16.28
CA GLN A 145 4.14 -10.60 -17.22
C GLN A 145 3.05 -10.98 -18.24
N LEU A 146 3.17 -12.16 -18.87
CA LEU A 146 2.20 -12.65 -19.86
C LEU A 146 0.80 -12.83 -19.27
N LEU A 147 0.71 -13.33 -18.03
CA LEU A 147 -0.56 -13.46 -17.32
C LEU A 147 -1.17 -12.10 -16.96
N THR A 148 -0.34 -11.10 -16.64
CA THR A 148 -0.80 -9.73 -16.38
C THR A 148 -1.34 -9.07 -17.65
N ASP A 149 -0.66 -9.27 -18.79
CA ASP A 149 -1.10 -8.76 -20.08
C ASP A 149 -2.40 -9.45 -20.54
N ALA A 150 -2.52 -10.76 -20.27
CA ALA A 150 -3.73 -11.53 -20.54
C ALA A 150 -4.92 -11.10 -19.67
N SER A 151 -4.70 -10.81 -18.39
CA SER A 151 -5.78 -10.36 -17.49
C SER A 151 -6.31 -8.97 -17.86
N ALA A 152 -5.45 -8.05 -18.32
CA ALA A 152 -5.87 -6.77 -18.86
C ALA A 152 -6.79 -6.96 -20.08
N THR A 153 -6.40 -7.84 -21.00
CA THR A 153 -7.19 -8.16 -22.21
C THR A 153 -8.52 -8.85 -21.86
N HIS A 154 -8.53 -9.70 -20.82
CA HIS A 154 -9.74 -10.38 -20.37
C HIS A 154 -10.77 -9.39 -19.80
N ASN A 155 -10.33 -8.41 -19.01
CA ASN A 155 -11.20 -7.35 -18.49
C ASN A 155 -11.74 -6.44 -19.61
N ASP A 156 -10.91 -6.08 -20.59
CA ASP A 156 -11.34 -5.25 -21.72
C ASP A 156 -12.40 -5.96 -22.59
N ASN A 157 -12.26 -7.28 -22.77
CA ASN A 157 -13.23 -8.10 -23.50
C ASN A 157 -14.51 -8.33 -22.69
N ALA A 158 -14.42 -8.53 -21.36
CA ALA A 158 -15.59 -8.65 -20.50
C ALA A 158 -16.45 -7.37 -20.54
N GLN A 159 -15.82 -6.19 -20.50
CA GLN A 159 -16.50 -4.90 -20.63
C GLN A 159 -17.14 -4.69 -22.01
N GLN A 160 -16.53 -5.19 -23.09
CA GLN A 160 -17.11 -5.12 -24.43
C GLN A 160 -18.29 -6.08 -24.62
N VAL A 161 -18.24 -7.29 -24.07
CA VAL A 161 -19.35 -8.25 -24.15
C VAL A 161 -20.58 -7.76 -23.39
N GLU A 162 -20.39 -7.08 -22.26
CA GLU A 162 -21.49 -6.48 -21.48
C GLU A 162 -22.14 -5.30 -22.22
N GLN A 163 -21.34 -4.46 -22.90
CA GLN A 163 -21.86 -3.37 -23.75
C GLN A 163 -22.60 -3.89 -25.01
N ILE A 164 -22.15 -5.00 -25.59
CA ILE A 164 -22.83 -5.62 -26.74
C ILE A 164 -24.13 -6.31 -26.29
N ALA A 165 -24.17 -6.88 -25.09
CA ALA A 165 -25.38 -7.47 -24.50
C ALA A 165 -26.44 -6.41 -24.15
N GLU A 166 -26.04 -5.23 -23.64
CA GLU A 166 -26.96 -4.11 -23.41
C GLU A 166 -27.49 -3.49 -24.72
N ALA A 167 -26.70 -3.50 -25.80
CA ALA A 167 -27.11 -2.97 -27.10
C ALA A 167 -28.02 -3.92 -27.92
N SER A 168 -28.20 -5.17 -27.50
CA SER A 168 -28.86 -6.23 -28.29
C SER A 168 -30.27 -6.62 -27.81
N ASN A 169 -30.97 -5.77 -27.03
CA ASN A 169 -32.37 -5.99 -26.67
C ASN A 169 -33.34 -5.25 -27.62
N PRO A 170 -33.88 -5.88 -28.69
CA PRO A 170 -35.04 -5.36 -29.41
C PRO A 170 -36.35 -5.62 -28.61
N PRO A 171 -37.33 -4.70 -28.65
CA PRO A 171 -38.63 -4.89 -28.00
C PRO A 171 -39.58 -5.70 -28.90
N ASP A 172 -40.44 -6.52 -28.27
CA ASP A 172 -41.49 -7.41 -28.82
C ASP A 172 -41.05 -8.90 -28.87
N GLN A 173 -41.62 -9.90 -28.18
CA GLN A 173 -42.87 -10.19 -27.44
C GLN A 173 -42.66 -11.54 -26.66
N PRO A 174 -43.67 -12.16 -26.00
CA PRO A 174 -44.53 -11.73 -24.91
C PRO A 174 -44.34 -12.62 -23.64
N ALA A 175 -44.93 -12.18 -22.53
CA ALA A 175 -44.91 -12.86 -21.23
C ALA A 175 -45.47 -14.30 -21.29
N ILE A 176 -44.70 -15.25 -20.75
CA ILE A 176 -45.25 -16.49 -20.21
C ILE A 176 -44.78 -16.60 -18.76
N ASP A 177 -45.79 -16.63 -17.90
CA ASP A 177 -45.73 -16.76 -16.46
C ASP A 177 -45.12 -18.11 -16.06
N ALA A 178 -44.08 -18.08 -15.24
CA ALA A 178 -43.57 -19.26 -14.52
C ALA A 178 -42.88 -18.80 -13.22
N SER A 179 -43.71 -18.66 -12.20
CA SER A 179 -43.35 -18.61 -10.78
C SER A 179 -42.36 -19.73 -10.37
N ALA A 180 -41.15 -19.36 -9.97
CA ALA A 180 -40.21 -20.13 -9.12
C ALA A 180 -39.07 -19.19 -8.64
N PRO A 181 -38.40 -19.47 -7.50
CA PRO A 181 -37.92 -18.46 -6.56
C PRO A 181 -36.69 -17.68 -7.07
N LEU A 182 -36.59 -16.42 -6.66
CA LEU A 182 -35.36 -15.61 -6.69
C LEU A 182 -34.26 -16.37 -5.92
N THR A 183 -33.51 -17.19 -6.65
CA THR A 183 -32.42 -17.99 -6.10
C THR A 183 -31.29 -17.08 -5.67
N GLU A 184 -30.68 -17.38 -4.52
CA GLU A 184 -29.47 -16.75 -3.99
C GLU A 184 -28.39 -16.53 -5.06
N GLU A 185 -28.36 -17.36 -6.11
CA GLU A 185 -27.53 -17.21 -7.31
C GLU A 185 -27.55 -15.80 -7.90
N ALA A 186 -28.74 -15.20 -8.08
CA ALA A 186 -28.86 -13.87 -8.70
C ALA A 186 -28.34 -12.75 -7.77
N ALA A 187 -28.55 -12.91 -6.46
CA ALA A 187 -28.03 -11.99 -5.45
C ALA A 187 -26.50 -12.13 -5.26
N ILE A 188 -25.99 -13.36 -5.39
CA ILE A 188 -24.55 -13.66 -5.38
C ILE A 188 -23.90 -13.07 -6.63
N SER A 189 -24.49 -13.23 -7.81
CA SER A 189 -24.00 -12.61 -9.05
C SER A 189 -23.99 -11.08 -8.97
N GLN A 190 -25.03 -10.45 -8.42
CA GLN A 190 -25.01 -9.00 -8.21
C GLN A 190 -23.92 -8.54 -7.24
N ARG A 191 -23.69 -9.29 -6.14
CA ARG A 191 -22.60 -8.99 -5.21
C ARG A 191 -21.22 -9.23 -5.82
N MET A 192 -21.09 -10.26 -6.65
CA MET A 192 -19.85 -10.56 -7.38
C MET A 192 -19.51 -9.40 -8.32
N ASN A 193 -20.49 -8.91 -9.08
CA ASN A 193 -20.30 -7.79 -9.99
C ASN A 193 -19.98 -6.48 -9.25
N GLN A 194 -20.60 -6.24 -8.09
CA GLN A 194 -20.25 -5.08 -7.24
C GLN A 194 -18.83 -5.19 -6.67
N LEU A 195 -18.41 -6.39 -6.27
CA LEU A 195 -17.04 -6.64 -5.81
C LEU A 195 -16.02 -6.44 -6.95
N GLU A 196 -16.31 -6.93 -8.15
CA GLU A 196 -15.45 -6.75 -9.31
C GLU A 196 -15.30 -5.29 -9.72
N GLN A 197 -16.40 -4.51 -9.69
CA GLN A 197 -16.36 -3.06 -9.95
C GLN A 197 -15.51 -2.34 -8.89
N THR A 198 -15.75 -2.60 -7.61
CA THR A 198 -14.98 -1.95 -6.53
C THR A 198 -13.50 -2.32 -6.56
N LEU A 199 -13.16 -3.56 -6.89
CA LEU A 199 -11.78 -4.00 -7.09
C LEU A 199 -11.14 -3.33 -8.31
N GLY A 200 -11.88 -3.18 -9.40
CA GLY A 200 -11.43 -2.47 -10.61
C GLY A 200 -11.10 -1.01 -10.35
N ASP A 201 -11.93 -0.31 -9.58
CA ASP A 201 -11.71 1.08 -9.20
C ASP A 201 -10.51 1.24 -8.25
N GLN A 202 -10.33 0.31 -7.31
CA GLN A 202 -9.16 0.28 -6.44
C GLN A 202 -7.86 0.06 -7.21
N ILE A 203 -7.85 -0.85 -8.19
CA ILE A 203 -6.68 -1.10 -9.05
C ILE A 203 -6.34 0.12 -9.90
N LYS A 204 -7.34 0.82 -10.45
CA LYS A 204 -7.12 2.07 -11.19
C LYS A 204 -6.49 3.15 -10.30
N ALA A 205 -7.05 3.38 -9.11
CA ALA A 205 -6.51 4.34 -8.16
C ALA A 205 -5.06 4.01 -7.76
N LEU A 206 -4.76 2.73 -7.51
CA LEU A 206 -3.40 2.29 -7.17
C LEU A 206 -2.42 2.48 -8.35
N SER A 207 -2.88 2.24 -9.59
CA SER A 207 -2.07 2.42 -10.78
C SER A 207 -1.74 3.89 -11.07
N GLU A 208 -2.68 4.79 -10.80
CA GLU A 208 -2.48 6.24 -10.89
C GLU A 208 -1.54 6.75 -9.80
N GLN A 209 -1.64 6.20 -8.59
CA GLN A 209 -0.71 6.48 -7.49
C GLN A 209 0.71 6.02 -7.80
N LEU A 210 0.89 4.84 -8.42
CA LEU A 210 2.19 4.35 -8.85
C LEU A 210 2.78 5.20 -9.99
N ARG A 211 1.94 5.66 -10.94
CA ARG A 211 2.39 6.57 -12.01
C ARG A 211 2.80 7.93 -11.45
N SER A 212 2.03 8.50 -10.52
CA SER A 212 2.37 9.78 -9.89
C SER A 212 3.67 9.68 -9.09
N MET A 213 3.85 8.60 -8.32
CA MET A 213 5.10 8.33 -7.60
C MET A 213 6.29 8.17 -8.55
N LYS A 214 6.12 7.45 -9.67
CA LYS A 214 7.19 7.27 -10.65
C LYS A 214 7.58 8.58 -11.34
N SER A 215 6.61 9.46 -11.64
CA SER A 215 6.89 10.80 -12.17
C SER A 215 7.56 11.72 -11.15
N ALA A 216 7.14 11.68 -9.88
CA ALA A 216 7.76 12.45 -8.81
C ALA A 216 9.22 12.04 -8.58
N ASN A 217 9.50 10.73 -8.62
CA ASN A 217 10.86 10.21 -8.45
C ASN A 217 11.77 10.53 -9.65
N LYS A 218 11.23 10.52 -10.87
CA LYS A 218 11.96 10.94 -12.08
C LYS A 218 12.31 12.43 -12.07
N ASN A 219 11.45 13.28 -11.50
CA ASN A 219 11.71 14.70 -11.33
C ASN A 219 12.71 14.99 -10.20
N ALA A 220 12.70 14.19 -9.12
CA ALA A 220 13.68 14.31 -8.03
C ALA A 220 15.11 13.87 -8.43
N GLN A 221 15.24 13.01 -9.44
CA GLN A 221 16.54 12.62 -10.02
C GLN A 221 17.07 13.61 -11.07
N ALA A 222 16.28 14.62 -11.47
CA ALA A 222 16.62 15.61 -12.50
C ALA A 222 17.05 16.98 -11.94
N THR A 223 17.09 17.17 -10.62
CA THR A 223 17.73 18.36 -10.02
C THR A 223 19.26 18.24 -10.05
N PRO A 224 19.98 19.20 -10.67
CA PRO A 224 21.44 19.14 -10.76
C PRO A 224 22.08 19.28 -9.39
N ALA A 225 23.21 18.60 -9.23
CA ALA A 225 24.09 18.71 -8.09
C ALA A 225 24.44 20.17 -7.78
N TYR A 226 24.38 20.51 -6.51
CA TYR A 226 24.85 21.76 -5.91
C TYR A 226 26.25 22.14 -6.46
N GLU A 227 26.31 23.19 -7.28
CA GLU A 227 27.58 23.84 -7.67
C GLU A 227 28.21 24.47 -6.43
N ILE A 228 29.39 23.99 -6.07
CA ILE A 228 30.25 24.58 -5.05
C ILE A 228 30.81 25.90 -5.63
N PRO A 229 30.60 27.08 -4.99
CA PRO A 229 31.22 28.31 -5.45
C PRO A 229 32.73 28.24 -5.33
N ASP A 230 33.39 28.62 -6.44
CA ASP A 230 34.81 28.69 -6.64
C ASP A 230 35.55 29.41 -5.48
N THR A 231 36.58 28.77 -4.97
CA THR A 231 37.36 29.20 -3.81
C THR A 231 38.18 30.45 -4.13
N ALA A 232 37.98 31.52 -3.36
CA ALA A 232 38.89 32.66 -3.31
C ALA A 232 40.33 32.22 -2.91
N PRO A 233 41.40 32.84 -3.45
CA PRO A 233 42.76 32.40 -3.22
C PRO A 233 43.23 32.70 -1.78
N ALA A 234 43.90 31.71 -1.18
CA ALA A 234 44.39 31.75 0.20
C ALA A 234 45.41 32.88 0.48
N PRO A 235 45.37 33.52 1.67
CA PRO A 235 46.38 34.49 2.06
C PRO A 235 47.71 33.80 2.41
N LYS A 236 48.80 34.29 1.80
CA LYS A 236 50.19 33.85 2.06
C LYS A 236 50.54 34.02 3.53
N ARG A 237 50.84 32.92 4.23
CA ARG A 237 51.44 32.94 5.57
C ARG A 237 52.87 33.48 5.49
N LYS A 238 53.13 34.60 6.17
CA LYS A 238 54.49 35.08 6.49
C LYS A 238 55.14 34.06 7.42
N ALA A 239 56.28 33.49 7.01
CA ALA A 239 57.11 32.66 7.85
C ALA A 239 57.68 33.51 9.00
N LEU A 240 57.20 33.29 10.23
CA LEU A 240 57.94 33.60 11.43
C LEU A 240 58.92 32.44 11.63
N PHE A 241 60.18 32.64 11.25
CA PHE A 241 61.42 32.07 11.80
C PHE A 241 62.51 32.19 10.70
N GLY A 242 63.48 33.08 10.94
CA GLY A 242 64.59 33.32 10.02
C GLY A 242 65.39 34.61 10.31
N ASN A 243 65.91 34.72 11.55
CA ASN A 243 67.24 35.22 11.97
C ASN A 243 67.22 35.52 13.47
#